data_AF-A0A0M9DPG4-F1
#
_entry.id   AF-A0A0M9DPG4-F1
#
_cell.length_a   1.000
_cell.length_b   1.000
_cell.length_c   1.000
_cell.angle_alpha   90.00
_cell.angle_beta   90.00
_cell.angle_gamma   90.00
#
_symmetry.space_group_name_H-M   'P 1'
#
loop_
_entity.id
_entity.type
_entity.pdbx_description
1 polymer ?
#
loop_
_entity_poly.entity_id
_entity_poly.type
_entity_poly.pdbx_seq_one_letter_code
_entity_poly.pdbx_strand_id
1 'polypeptide(L)'
;MINNLKSALTAFMEDMWIPFEDSLGIIDHEFSSEKKENLKTEFIEATVNQDFDWLRLAKDTLLLIEPESYSNLEIKNYVKFLLQDYLFPEQKISNEAINALKNIIINIFHQKPDNWIYSYDLYNFIIKEEAFKDIDYYNLWKIPFQKLNIERKPIESKEREIGFLKLVQ
;
A
#
# COMPACT_ATOMS: atom_id res chain seq x y z
N MET A 1 0.69 21.60 -0.48
CA MET A 1 0.62 21.81 0.99
C MET A 1 0.81 20.42 1.58
N ILE A 2 2.06 20.03 1.89
CA ILE A 2 2.44 18.66 2.34
C ILE A 2 3.45 18.73 3.51
N ASN A 3 3.31 19.74 4.36
CA ASN A 3 4.34 20.06 5.34
C ASN A 3 4.38 19.02 6.46
N ASN A 4 3.22 18.49 6.86
CA ASN A 4 3.14 17.46 7.89
C ASN A 4 3.67 16.13 7.35
N LEU A 5 3.36 15.77 6.10
CA LEU A 5 3.91 14.58 5.45
C LEU A 5 5.44 14.66 5.33
N LYS A 6 5.97 15.82 4.92
CA LYS A 6 7.43 16.03 4.87
C LYS A 6 8.08 15.85 6.25
N SER A 7 7.56 16.51 7.27
CA SER A 7 8.08 16.40 8.64
C SER A 7 7.96 14.97 9.21
N ALA A 8 6.90 14.23 8.87
CA ALA A 8 6.78 12.84 9.28
C ALA A 8 7.84 11.96 8.61
N LEU A 9 8.07 12.16 7.30
CA LEU A 9 9.05 11.38 6.54
C LEU A 9 10.50 11.68 6.94
N THR A 10 10.82 12.87 7.46
CA THR A 10 12.16 13.14 7.99
C THR A 10 12.51 12.29 9.21
N ALA A 11 11.52 11.78 9.95
CA ALA A 11 11.77 10.84 11.05
C ALA A 11 12.29 9.48 10.55
N PHE A 12 12.11 9.17 9.27
CA PHE A 12 12.56 7.94 8.61
C PHE A 12 13.74 8.15 7.67
N MET A 13 14.48 9.27 7.81
CA MET A 13 15.66 9.52 6.99
C MET A 13 16.63 8.34 7.05
N GLU A 14 16.97 7.81 5.87
CA GLU A 14 17.77 6.59 5.76
C GLU A 14 19.18 6.78 6.33
N ASP A 15 19.72 8.00 6.34
CA ASP A 15 21.06 8.30 6.88
C ASP A 15 21.10 8.33 8.42
N MET A 16 19.96 8.51 9.09
CA MET A 16 19.88 8.55 10.54
C MET A 16 19.93 7.15 11.17
N TRP A 17 19.67 6.08 10.39
CA TRP A 17 19.67 4.68 10.85
C TRP A 17 18.82 4.46 12.13
N ILE A 18 17.74 5.23 12.28
CA ILE A 18 16.85 5.12 13.43
C ILE A 18 15.98 3.86 13.26
N PRO A 19 15.81 3.03 14.30
CA PRO A 19 14.84 1.94 14.28
C PRO A 19 13.44 2.41 13.88
N PHE A 20 12.68 1.55 13.20
CA PHE A 20 11.36 1.90 12.68
C PHE A 20 10.40 2.37 13.80
N GLU A 21 10.38 1.67 14.93
CA GLU A 21 9.54 1.99 16.09
C GLU A 21 9.93 3.32 16.75
N ASP A 22 11.23 3.63 16.80
CA ASP A 22 11.73 4.89 17.35
C ASP A 22 11.37 6.07 16.43
N SER A 23 11.39 5.84 15.11
CA SER A 23 10.94 6.82 14.11
C SER A 23 9.46 7.16 14.29
N LEU A 24 8.62 6.14 14.55
CA LEU A 24 7.20 6.35 14.91
C LEU A 24 7.04 7.08 16.24
N GLY A 25 7.89 6.78 17.23
CA GLY A 25 7.93 7.48 18.51
C GLY A 25 8.22 8.98 18.37
N ILE A 26 9.11 9.36 17.45
CA ILE A 26 9.39 10.77 17.12
C ILE A 26 8.13 11.46 16.58
N ILE A 27 7.44 10.82 15.62
CA ILE A 27 6.20 11.37 15.06
C ILE A 27 5.14 11.51 16.16
N ASP A 28 4.99 10.52 17.03
CA ASP A 28 4.04 10.57 18.14
C ASP A 28 4.32 11.70 19.12
N HIS A 29 5.59 12.01 19.36
CA HIS A 29 6.01 13.10 20.24
C HIS A 29 5.80 14.47 19.60
N GLU A 30 6.10 14.62 18.30
CA GLU A 30 6.11 15.92 17.61
C GLU A 30 4.74 16.32 17.04
N PHE A 31 3.85 15.36 16.80
CA PHE A 31 2.56 15.60 16.17
C PHE A 31 1.45 15.66 17.22
N SER A 32 0.89 16.85 17.40
CA SER A 32 -0.39 17.01 18.09
C SER A 32 -1.50 16.26 17.35
N SER A 33 -2.64 16.00 18.02
CA SER A 33 -3.79 15.34 17.37
C SER A 33 -4.23 16.05 16.08
N GLU A 34 -4.22 17.38 16.06
CA GLU A 34 -4.52 18.17 14.86
C GLU A 34 -3.50 17.95 13.75
N LYS A 35 -2.20 17.95 14.06
CA LYS A 35 -1.15 17.65 13.07
C LYS A 35 -1.26 16.22 12.52
N LYS A 36 -1.67 15.26 13.36
CA LYS A 36 -1.91 13.87 12.91
C LYS A 36 -3.08 13.80 11.93
N GLU A 37 -4.17 14.53 12.16
CA GLU A 37 -5.28 14.61 11.20
C GLU A 37 -4.85 15.28 9.88
N ASN A 38 -4.10 16.37 9.95
CA ASN A 38 -3.54 17.01 8.75
C ASN A 38 -2.58 16.07 7.99
N LEU A 39 -1.75 15.32 8.71
CA LEU A 39 -0.87 14.31 8.13
C LEU A 39 -1.67 13.22 7.39
N LYS A 40 -2.77 12.72 7.97
CA LYS A 40 -3.66 11.77 7.31
C LYS A 40 -4.21 12.33 5.99
N THR A 41 -4.71 13.56 6.00
CA THR A 41 -5.24 14.23 4.81
C THR A 41 -4.15 14.39 3.74
N GLU A 42 -2.99 14.94 4.10
CA GLU A 42 -1.87 15.14 3.17
C GLU A 42 -1.36 13.82 2.58
N PHE A 43 -1.28 12.77 3.40
CA PHE A 43 -0.90 11.43 2.96
C PHE A 43 -1.91 10.83 1.97
N ILE A 44 -3.20 10.94 2.26
CA ILE A 44 -4.28 10.49 1.36
C ILE A 44 -4.20 11.25 0.02
N GLU A 45 -4.16 12.58 0.07
CA GLU A 45 -4.10 13.42 -1.13
C GLU A 45 -2.88 13.10 -2.02
N ALA A 46 -1.70 12.91 -1.41
CA ALA A 46 -0.50 12.52 -2.14
C ALA A 46 -0.65 11.13 -2.78
N THR A 47 -1.19 10.15 -2.04
CA THR A 47 -1.30 8.75 -2.51
C THR A 47 -2.28 8.56 -3.66
N VAL A 48 -3.38 9.32 -3.76
CA VAL A 48 -4.30 9.23 -4.92
C VAL A 48 -3.90 10.06 -6.11
N ASN A 49 -3.10 11.10 -5.91
CA ASN A 49 -2.66 11.96 -6.99
C ASN A 49 -1.64 11.21 -7.88
N GLN A 50 -2.07 10.87 -9.10
CA GLN A 50 -1.25 10.15 -10.08
C GLN A 50 -0.04 10.97 -10.55
N ASP A 51 -0.13 12.29 -10.46
CA ASP A 51 0.92 13.24 -10.88
C ASP A 51 1.80 13.68 -9.69
N PHE A 52 1.63 13.07 -8.51
CA PHE A 52 2.44 13.42 -7.35
C PHE A 52 3.91 13.00 -7.54
N ASP A 53 4.81 13.96 -7.35
CA ASP A 53 6.26 13.77 -7.51
C ASP A 53 6.89 13.20 -6.23
N TRP A 54 6.77 11.88 -6.06
CA TRP A 54 7.37 11.12 -4.96
C TRP A 54 8.89 11.19 -4.96
N LEU A 55 9.50 11.23 -6.14
CA LEU A 55 10.95 11.37 -6.29
C LEU A 55 11.43 12.68 -5.66
N ARG A 56 10.76 13.80 -5.97
CA ARG A 56 11.08 15.09 -5.35
C ARG A 56 10.82 15.07 -3.85
N LEU A 57 9.73 14.45 -3.39
CA LEU A 57 9.45 14.33 -1.96
C LEU A 57 10.59 13.60 -1.23
N ALA A 58 11.04 12.46 -1.76
CA ALA A 58 12.11 11.67 -1.17
C ALA A 58 13.43 12.44 -1.07
N LYS A 59 13.75 13.28 -2.06
CA LYS A 59 14.90 14.20 -2.02
C LYS A 59 14.74 15.27 -0.94
N ASP A 60 13.58 15.92 -0.92
CA ASP A 60 13.30 17.01 0.02
C ASP A 60 13.34 16.56 1.47
N THR A 61 13.02 15.29 1.75
CA THR A 61 13.00 14.72 3.10
C THR A 61 14.21 13.84 3.40
N LEU A 62 15.14 13.67 2.46
CA LEU A 62 16.27 12.72 2.56
C LEU A 62 15.81 11.31 2.98
N LEU A 63 14.64 10.89 2.49
CA LEU A 63 14.04 9.61 2.86
C LEU A 63 14.89 8.43 2.37
N LEU A 64 15.54 8.60 1.22
CA LEU A 64 16.38 7.60 0.56
C LEU A 64 17.74 8.24 0.24
N ILE A 65 18.82 7.48 0.36
CA ILE A 65 20.18 7.95 0.02
C ILE A 65 20.33 8.21 -1.49
N GLU A 66 19.74 7.36 -2.33
CA GLU A 66 19.76 7.47 -3.80
C GLU A 66 18.34 7.39 -4.38
N PRO A 67 17.50 8.42 -4.19
CA PRO A 67 16.09 8.36 -4.58
C PRO A 67 15.90 8.21 -6.10
N GLU A 68 16.85 8.66 -6.92
CA GLU A 68 16.82 8.52 -8.39
C GLU A 68 16.93 7.09 -8.89
N SER A 69 17.41 6.16 -8.05
CA SER A 69 17.50 4.74 -8.36
C SER A 69 16.13 4.03 -8.31
N TYR A 70 15.09 4.72 -7.86
CA TYR A 70 13.74 4.19 -7.68
C TYR A 70 12.71 4.93 -8.54
N SER A 71 11.72 4.19 -9.04
CA SER A 71 10.55 4.79 -9.69
C SER A 71 9.64 5.50 -8.68
N ASN A 72 8.85 6.46 -9.15
CA ASN A 72 7.83 7.13 -8.34
C ASN A 72 6.87 6.13 -7.64
N LEU A 73 6.54 5.03 -8.32
CA LEU A 73 5.66 4.00 -7.76
C LEU A 73 6.33 3.24 -6.60
N GLU A 74 7.62 2.92 -6.72
CA GLU A 74 8.37 2.26 -5.65
C GLU A 74 8.47 3.15 -4.42
N ILE A 75 8.78 4.44 -4.60
CA ILE A 75 8.86 5.40 -3.50
C ILE A 75 7.49 5.57 -2.84
N LYS A 76 6.41 5.70 -3.62
CA LYS A 76 5.03 5.74 -3.10
C LYS A 76 4.73 4.52 -2.22
N ASN A 77 5.05 3.33 -2.71
CA ASN A 77 4.81 2.08 -1.99
C ASN A 77 5.63 2.00 -0.70
N TYR A 78 6.88 2.48 -0.71
CA TYR A 78 7.71 2.55 0.48
C TYR A 78 7.14 3.53 1.52
N VAL A 79 6.73 4.72 1.11
CA VAL A 79 6.06 5.68 2.02
C VAL A 79 4.77 5.10 2.59
N LYS A 80 3.97 4.38 1.78
CA LYS A 80 2.79 3.66 2.29
C LYS A 80 3.18 2.62 3.34
N PHE A 81 4.24 1.85 3.11
CA PHE A 81 4.74 0.89 4.10
C PHE A 81 5.09 1.55 5.44
N LEU A 82 5.71 2.73 5.41
CA LEU A 82 6.12 3.44 6.63
C LEU A 82 4.95 4.00 7.44
N LEU A 83 3.97 4.63 6.76
CA LEU A 83 2.98 5.47 7.41
C LEU A 83 1.55 4.90 7.44
N GLN A 84 1.17 4.00 6.52
CA GLN A 84 -0.24 3.59 6.36
C GLN A 84 -0.82 3.00 7.64
N ASP A 85 -0.12 2.04 8.26
CA ASP A 85 -0.60 1.38 9.47
C ASP A 85 -0.56 2.29 10.70
N TYR A 86 0.42 3.18 10.76
CA TYR A 86 0.54 4.15 11.84
C TYR A 86 -0.59 5.18 11.81
N LEU A 87 -0.93 5.68 10.61
CA LEU A 87 -1.96 6.70 10.42
C LEU A 87 -3.37 6.12 10.44
N PHE A 88 -3.54 4.88 9.98
CA PHE A 88 -4.83 4.22 9.89
C PHE A 88 -4.85 2.86 10.61
N PRO A 89 -4.53 2.81 11.91
CA PRO A 89 -4.44 1.57 12.67
C PRO A 89 -5.79 0.84 12.77
N GLU A 90 -6.90 1.56 12.55
CA GLU A 90 -8.27 1.06 12.64
C GLU A 90 -8.91 0.65 11.31
N GLN A 91 -8.26 0.84 10.15
CA GLN A 91 -8.81 0.33 8.88
C GLN A 91 -8.55 -1.17 8.69
N LYS A 92 -8.94 -1.96 9.69
CA LYS A 92 -9.26 -3.37 9.47
C LYS A 92 -10.50 -3.38 8.60
N ILE A 93 -10.39 -3.91 7.38
CA ILE A 93 -11.56 -4.26 6.58
C ILE A 93 -12.51 -5.04 7.48
N SER A 94 -13.77 -4.60 7.58
CA SER A 94 -14.76 -5.32 8.39
C SER A 94 -14.88 -6.76 7.89
N ASN A 95 -15.32 -7.69 8.74
CA ASN A 95 -15.49 -9.08 8.31
C ASN A 95 -16.47 -9.18 7.12
N GLU A 96 -17.47 -8.29 7.07
CA GLU A 96 -18.43 -8.16 5.96
C GLU A 96 -17.71 -7.76 4.67
N ALA A 97 -16.85 -6.73 4.72
CA ALA A 97 -16.10 -6.29 3.55
C ALA A 97 -15.02 -7.31 3.12
N ILE A 98 -14.42 -8.05 4.05
CA ILE A 98 -13.54 -9.19 3.73
C ILE A 98 -14.34 -10.28 3.00
N ASN A 99 -15.56 -10.59 3.45
CA ASN A 99 -16.41 -11.59 2.81
C ASN A 99 -16.90 -11.12 1.43
N ALA A 100 -17.26 -9.85 1.28
CA ALA A 100 -17.60 -9.26 -0.01
C ALA A 100 -16.42 -9.31 -0.98
N LEU A 101 -15.21 -8.95 -0.53
CA LEU A 101 -14.00 -9.05 -1.34
C LEU A 101 -13.71 -10.50 -1.76
N LYS A 102 -13.86 -11.47 -0.86
CA LYS A 102 -13.71 -12.90 -1.19
C LYS A 102 -14.69 -13.33 -2.28
N ASN A 103 -15.97 -12.93 -2.17
CA ASN A 103 -16.98 -13.28 -3.16
C ASN A 103 -16.66 -12.68 -4.53
N ILE A 104 -16.19 -11.43 -4.57
CA ILE A 104 -15.74 -10.77 -5.80
C ILE A 104 -14.56 -11.52 -6.41
N ILE A 105 -13.54 -11.85 -5.61
CA ILE A 105 -12.37 -12.61 -6.08
C ILE A 105 -12.81 -13.96 -6.66
N ILE A 106 -13.68 -14.70 -5.97
CA ILE A 106 -14.22 -15.99 -6.45
C ILE A 106 -14.98 -15.80 -7.78
N ASN A 107 -15.83 -14.78 -7.89
CA ASN A 107 -16.58 -14.48 -9.11
C ASN A 107 -15.64 -14.13 -10.28
N ILE A 108 -14.59 -13.34 -10.03
CA ILE A 108 -13.57 -13.01 -11.03
C ILE A 108 -12.88 -14.29 -11.53
N PHE A 109 -12.50 -15.20 -10.63
CA PHE A 109 -11.88 -16.48 -11.02
C PHE A 109 -12.82 -17.36 -11.84
N HIS A 110 -14.10 -17.49 -11.45
CA HIS A 110 -15.09 -18.29 -12.18
C HIS A 110 -15.40 -17.76 -13.59
N GLN A 111 -15.12 -16.48 -13.87
CA GLN A 111 -15.29 -15.90 -15.20
C GLN A 111 -14.08 -16.17 -16.12
N LYS A 112 -13.01 -16.83 -15.65
CA LYS A 112 -11.82 -17.13 -16.46
C LYS A 112 -11.82 -18.58 -16.95
N PRO A 113 -11.54 -18.84 -18.24
CA PRO A 113 -11.61 -20.18 -18.84
C PRO A 113 -10.77 -21.25 -18.12
N ASP A 114 -9.58 -20.87 -17.64
CA ASP A 114 -8.62 -21.81 -17.03
C ASP A 114 -8.41 -21.55 -15.52
N ASN A 115 -9.23 -20.68 -14.92
CA ASN A 115 -9.10 -20.17 -13.55
C ASN A 115 -7.74 -19.52 -13.22
N TRP A 116 -6.86 -19.30 -14.19
CA TRP A 116 -5.64 -18.54 -14.02
C TRP A 116 -5.88 -17.06 -14.29
N ILE A 117 -5.35 -16.20 -13.44
CA ILE A 117 -5.37 -14.75 -13.62
C ILE A 117 -4.01 -14.18 -13.26
N TYR A 118 -3.57 -13.16 -14.00
CA TYR A 118 -2.39 -12.42 -13.61
C TYR A 118 -2.67 -11.59 -12.35
N SER A 119 -1.73 -11.54 -11.40
CA SER A 119 -1.95 -10.86 -10.10
C SER A 119 -2.32 -9.38 -10.26
N TYR A 120 -1.67 -8.68 -11.20
CA TYR A 120 -1.99 -7.29 -11.54
C TYR A 120 -3.38 -7.15 -12.17
N ASP A 121 -3.81 -8.12 -13.00
CA ASP A 121 -5.15 -8.10 -13.59
C ASP A 121 -6.21 -8.30 -12.52
N LEU A 122 -6.00 -9.22 -11.58
CA LEU A 122 -6.91 -9.41 -10.44
C LEU A 122 -7.09 -8.11 -9.67
N TYR A 123 -5.99 -7.42 -9.36
CA TYR A 123 -6.04 -6.11 -8.71
C TYR A 123 -6.83 -5.09 -9.55
N ASN A 124 -6.55 -5.01 -10.85
CA ASN A 124 -7.27 -4.10 -11.77
C ASN A 124 -8.77 -4.40 -11.88
N PHE A 125 -9.20 -5.65 -11.70
CA PHE A 125 -10.61 -6.00 -11.63
C PHE A 125 -11.23 -5.56 -10.30
N ILE A 126 -10.52 -5.74 -9.18
CA ILE A 126 -11.03 -5.39 -7.85
C ILE A 126 -11.24 -3.88 -7.71
N ILE A 127 -10.30 -3.04 -8.17
CA ILE A 127 -10.40 -1.57 -8.04
C ILE A 127 -11.54 -0.96 -8.89
N LYS A 128 -12.10 -1.70 -9.84
CA LYS A 128 -13.24 -1.26 -10.66
C LYS A 128 -14.58 -1.44 -9.94
N GLU A 129 -14.62 -2.25 -8.89
CA GLU A 129 -15.80 -2.41 -8.04
C GLU A 129 -15.93 -1.18 -7.13
N GLU A 130 -17.06 -0.49 -7.17
CA GLU A 130 -17.25 0.79 -6.45
C GLU A 130 -16.98 0.66 -4.93
N ALA A 131 -17.34 -0.48 -4.35
CA ALA A 131 -17.09 -0.81 -2.95
C ALA A 131 -15.60 -0.95 -2.59
N PHE A 132 -14.73 -1.04 -3.59
CA PHE A 132 -13.29 -1.31 -3.48
C PHE A 132 -12.44 -0.36 -4.34
N LYS A 133 -12.99 0.76 -4.80
CA LYS A 133 -12.18 1.81 -5.48
C LYS A 133 -11.06 2.35 -4.59
N ASP A 134 -11.30 2.33 -3.28
CA ASP A 134 -10.41 2.79 -2.21
C ASP A 134 -9.64 1.61 -1.57
N ILE A 135 -9.58 0.46 -2.25
CA ILE A 135 -9.01 -0.74 -1.65
C ILE A 135 -7.49 -0.60 -1.35
N ASP A 136 -6.82 0.33 -2.02
CA ASP A 136 -5.43 0.69 -1.78
C ASP A 136 -5.14 1.28 -0.39
N TYR A 137 -6.17 1.81 0.29
CA TYR A 137 -6.05 2.33 1.65
C TYR A 137 -6.15 1.23 2.71
N TYR A 138 -6.64 0.05 2.31
CA TYR A 138 -6.69 -1.11 3.17
C TYR A 138 -5.47 -1.96 2.84
N ASN A 139 -4.64 -2.28 3.82
CA ASN A 139 -3.41 -3.04 3.62
C ASN A 139 -3.67 -4.46 3.08
N LEU A 140 -3.93 -4.61 1.77
CA LEU A 140 -4.43 -5.85 1.16
C LEU A 140 -3.46 -7.01 1.25
N TRP A 141 -2.17 -6.68 1.25
CA TRP A 141 -1.09 -7.63 1.51
C TRP A 141 -1.19 -8.28 2.90
N LYS A 142 -1.95 -7.68 3.84
CA LYS A 142 -2.28 -8.25 5.16
C LYS A 142 -3.60 -9.01 5.19
N ILE A 143 -4.42 -9.00 4.13
CA ILE A 143 -5.68 -9.74 4.15
C ILE A 143 -5.33 -11.22 4.18
N PRO A 144 -5.70 -11.95 5.25
CA PRO A 144 -5.50 -13.37 5.29
C PRO A 144 -6.49 -13.99 4.30
N PHE A 145 -6.01 -14.30 3.09
CA PHE A 145 -6.69 -15.23 2.18
C PHE A 145 -6.65 -16.67 2.72
N GLN A 146 -6.55 -16.87 4.04
CA GLN A 146 -6.49 -18.16 4.74
C GLN A 146 -7.68 -19.09 4.45
N LYS A 147 -8.70 -18.62 3.72
CA LYS A 147 -9.86 -19.41 3.27
C LYS A 147 -10.01 -19.49 1.73
N LEU A 148 -9.13 -18.85 0.96
CA LEU A 148 -9.05 -19.04 -0.49
C LEU A 148 -7.80 -19.88 -0.75
N ASN A 149 -7.97 -21.13 -1.17
CA ASN A 149 -6.85 -21.95 -1.63
C ASN A 149 -6.38 -21.36 -2.97
N ILE A 150 -5.25 -20.64 -2.97
CA ILE A 150 -4.73 -19.98 -4.18
C ILE A 150 -3.37 -20.59 -4.54
N GLU A 151 -3.31 -21.24 -5.71
CA GLU A 151 -2.08 -21.63 -6.37
C GLU A 151 -1.39 -20.41 -6.99
N ARG A 152 -0.05 -20.39 -6.98
CA ARG A 152 0.77 -19.30 -7.50
C ARG A 152 1.80 -19.84 -8.49
N LYS A 153 1.95 -19.16 -9.63
CA LYS A 153 3.01 -19.44 -10.60
C LYS A 153 3.84 -18.17 -10.83
N PRO A 154 5.18 -18.20 -10.68
CA PRO A 154 6.01 -17.03 -10.96
C PRO A 154 6.02 -16.71 -12.45
N ILE A 155 6.48 -15.50 -12.79
CA ILE A 155 6.83 -15.13 -14.16
C ILE A 155 8.27 -15.58 -14.38
N GLU A 156 8.56 -16.31 -15.46
CA GLU A 156 9.88 -16.91 -15.71
C GLU A 156 11.02 -15.88 -15.73
N SER A 157 10.74 -14.62 -16.07
CA SER A 157 11.73 -13.52 -16.09
C SER A 157 11.77 -12.67 -14.81
N LYS A 158 10.92 -12.94 -13.82
CA LYS A 158 10.78 -12.12 -12.61
C LYS A 158 10.54 -12.99 -11.37
N GLU A 159 11.60 -13.63 -10.90
CA GLU A 159 11.57 -14.63 -9.81
C GLU A 159 10.89 -14.15 -8.51
N ARG A 160 10.82 -12.83 -8.27
CA ARG A 160 10.27 -12.24 -7.04
C ARG A 160 8.85 -11.66 -7.18
N GLU A 161 8.30 -11.58 -8.39
CA GLU A 161 6.93 -11.09 -8.59
C GLU A 161 5.91 -12.23 -8.47
N ILE A 162 4.79 -11.95 -7.80
CA ILE A 162 3.64 -12.84 -7.82
C ILE A 162 3.08 -12.80 -9.25
N GLY A 163 3.33 -13.83 -10.03
CA GLY A 163 2.89 -13.89 -11.44
C GLY A 163 1.41 -14.20 -11.57
N PHE A 164 1.10 -15.47 -11.84
CA PHE A 164 -0.26 -15.95 -12.03
C PHE A 164 -0.81 -16.54 -10.74
N LEU A 165 -2.11 -16.34 -10.53
CA LEU A 165 -2.89 -16.85 -9.43
C LEU A 165 -3.96 -17.80 -9.98
N LYS A 166 -4.26 -18.87 -9.25
CA LYS A 166 -5.39 -19.76 -9.55
C LYS A 166 -6.13 -20.11 -8.29
N LEU A 167 -7.46 -20.00 -8.32
CA LEU A 167 -8.29 -20.52 -7.25
C LEU A 167 -8.37 -22.06 -7.35
N VAL A 168 -7.95 -22.73 -6.29
CA VAL A 168 -8.05 -24.18 -6.11
C VAL A 168 -9.32 -24.45 -5.30
N GLN A 169 -10.16 -25.36 -5.80
CA GLN A 169 -11.36 -25.80 -5.09
C GLN A 169 -11.01 -26.87 -4.06
#